data_AF-A0A8T1MYL4-F1
#
_entry.id   AF-A0A8T1MYL4-F1
#
_cell.length_a   1.000
_cell.length_b   1.000
_cell.length_c   1.000
_cell.angle_alpha   90.00
_cell.angle_beta   90.00
_cell.angle_gamma   90.00
#
_symmetry.space_group_name_H-M   'P 1'
#
loop_
_entity.id
_entity.type
_entity.pdbx_description
1 polymer ?
#
loop_
_entity_poly.entity_id
_entity_poly.type
_entity_poly.pdbx_seq_one_letter_code
_entity_poly.pdbx_strand_id
1 'polypeptide(L)'
;MIWFTAAIIVLAAVSAQKGGRREITCFDSRDLDVHSATTKQRSNCGHCVYQETLMESEVVSVMRQCVGQECESYEAAAGGYGKNRICCTTNLCNESKEKALGTHSVEEQTTELSY
;
A
#
# COMPACT_ATOMS: atom_id res chain seq x y z
N MET A 1 46.87 14.35 -45.59
CA MET A 1 45.97 15.16 -44.73
C MET A 1 44.78 14.29 -44.37
N ILE A 2 44.78 13.69 -43.18
CA ILE A 2 43.67 12.85 -42.71
C ILE A 2 42.92 13.66 -41.67
N TRP A 3 41.70 14.08 -42.00
CA TRP A 3 40.80 14.77 -41.09
C TRP A 3 40.13 13.73 -40.19
N PHE A 4 40.53 13.67 -38.92
CA PHE A 4 39.83 12.87 -37.91
C PHE A 4 38.67 13.69 -37.36
N THR A 5 37.45 13.39 -37.80
CA THR A 5 36.22 13.89 -37.19
C THR A 5 36.02 13.21 -35.84
N ALA A 6 36.22 13.95 -34.75
CA ALA A 6 35.93 13.48 -33.40
C ALA A 6 34.41 13.44 -33.19
N ALA A 7 33.84 12.24 -33.12
CA ALA A 7 32.45 12.03 -32.70
C ALA A 7 32.38 12.20 -31.18
N ILE A 8 31.78 13.31 -30.73
CA ILE A 8 31.49 13.53 -29.31
C ILE A 8 30.27 12.67 -28.96
N ILE A 9 30.51 11.52 -28.33
CA ILE A 9 29.46 10.74 -27.69
C ILE A 9 29.09 11.46 -26.39
N VAL A 10 28.03 12.27 -26.44
CA VAL A 10 27.40 12.82 -25.24
C VAL A 10 26.73 11.65 -24.53
N LEU A 11 27.39 11.05 -23.54
CA LEU A 11 26.72 10.17 -22.59
C LEU A 11 25.71 11.03 -21.81
N ALA A 12 24.46 10.98 -22.24
CA ALA A 12 23.35 11.39 -21.40
C ALA A 12 23.34 10.45 -20.18
N ALA A 13 23.92 10.92 -19.08
CA ALA A 13 23.74 10.29 -17.79
C ALA A 13 22.24 10.38 -17.48
N VAL A 14 21.52 9.28 -17.72
CA VAL A 14 20.17 9.10 -17.20
C VAL A 14 20.33 9.04 -15.69
N SER A 15 20.20 10.19 -15.05
CA SER A 15 19.92 10.27 -13.63
C SER A 15 18.54 9.63 -13.43
N ALA A 16 18.54 8.33 -13.19
CA ALA A 16 17.41 7.66 -12.58
C ALA A 16 17.19 8.39 -11.26
N GLN A 17 16.23 9.32 -11.24
CA GLN A 17 15.68 9.84 -10.01
C GLN A 17 15.19 8.60 -9.27
N LYS A 18 15.97 8.18 -8.27
CA LYS A 18 15.53 7.25 -7.25
C LYS A 18 14.42 8.00 -6.53
N GLY A 19 13.21 7.94 -7.10
CA GLY A 19 12.03 8.59 -6.57
C GLY A 19 11.99 8.24 -5.09
N GLY A 20 12.00 9.26 -4.24
CA GLY A 20 12.11 9.11 -2.80
C GLY A 20 11.05 8.14 -2.32
N ARG A 21 11.44 6.88 -2.11
CA ARG A 21 10.52 5.80 -1.75
C ARG A 21 10.06 6.10 -0.34
N ARG A 22 8.80 6.51 -0.22
CA ARG A 22 8.20 6.80 1.09
C ARG A 22 7.97 5.48 1.81
N GLU A 23 8.85 5.19 2.76
CA GLU A 23 8.69 4.08 3.68
C GLU A 23 7.50 4.34 4.61
N ILE A 24 6.63 3.33 4.77
CA ILE A 24 5.43 3.42 5.61
C ILE A 24 5.46 2.37 6.72
N THR A 25 4.64 2.58 7.75
CA THR A 25 4.39 1.61 8.81
C THR A 25 3.07 0.90 8.59
N CYS A 26 3.03 -0.41 8.79
CA CYS A 26 1.84 -1.25 8.62
C CYS A 26 1.56 -2.09 9.87
N PHE A 27 0.31 -2.51 10.07
CA PHE A 27 0.01 -3.57 11.03
C PHE A 27 0.50 -4.94 10.51
N ASP A 28 0.96 -5.78 11.42
CA ASP A 28 1.44 -7.15 11.20
C ASP A 28 0.73 -8.11 12.17
N SER A 29 -0.40 -8.68 11.74
CA SER A 29 -1.27 -9.52 12.58
C SER A 29 -2.12 -10.47 11.73
N ARG A 30 -2.64 -11.52 12.38
CA ARG A 30 -3.62 -12.46 11.84
C ARG A 30 -4.95 -12.46 12.59
N ASP A 31 -5.11 -11.53 13.52
CA ASP A 31 -6.32 -11.35 14.31
C ASP A 31 -7.42 -10.75 13.42
N LEU A 32 -8.68 -11.14 13.65
CA LEU A 32 -9.81 -10.56 12.92
C LEU A 32 -9.87 -9.05 13.15
N ASP A 33 -9.85 -8.66 14.42
CA ASP A 33 -9.85 -7.27 14.85
C ASP A 33 -8.45 -6.84 15.27
N VAL A 34 -8.12 -5.58 15.00
CA VAL A 34 -6.88 -4.96 15.49
C VAL A 34 -7.20 -3.82 16.43
N HIS A 35 -6.43 -3.78 17.51
CA HIS A 35 -6.38 -2.63 18.41
C HIS A 35 -5.08 -1.89 18.12
N SER A 36 -5.17 -0.65 17.65
CA SER A 36 -4.02 0.14 17.21
C SER A 36 -2.92 0.30 18.28
N ALA A 37 -3.30 0.26 19.56
CA ALA A 37 -2.40 0.38 20.70
C ALA A 37 -1.56 -0.88 20.98
N THR A 38 -2.04 -2.08 20.66
CA THR A 38 -1.43 -3.35 21.08
C THR A 38 -1.00 -4.22 19.91
N THR A 39 -1.60 -4.01 18.73
CA THR A 39 -1.28 -4.78 17.54
C THR A 39 0.14 -4.46 17.09
N LYS A 40 0.92 -5.51 16.81
CA LYS A 40 2.27 -5.38 16.29
C LYS A 40 2.28 -4.56 15.01
N GLN A 41 3.22 -3.63 14.92
CA GLN A 41 3.46 -2.79 13.76
C GLN A 41 4.84 -3.08 13.18
N ARG A 42 4.98 -2.88 11.87
CA ARG A 42 6.23 -3.02 11.15
C ARG A 42 6.49 -1.78 10.31
N SER A 43 7.65 -1.17 10.50
CA SER A 43 8.12 0.00 9.74
C SER A 43 8.89 -0.42 8.48
N ASN A 44 9.23 0.56 7.65
CA ASN A 44 10.04 0.41 6.43
C ASN A 44 9.38 -0.46 5.36
N CYS A 45 8.05 -0.33 5.24
CA CYS A 45 7.25 -1.04 4.25
C CYS A 45 7.16 -0.25 2.94
N GLY A 46 7.01 -0.98 1.83
CA GLY A 46 6.57 -0.35 0.57
C GLY A 46 5.05 -0.24 0.52
N HIS A 47 4.35 -1.32 0.87
CA HIS A 47 2.89 -1.38 0.91
C HIS A 47 2.40 -2.12 2.16
N CYS A 48 1.21 -1.75 2.62
CA CYS A 48 0.46 -2.51 3.59
C CYS A 48 -0.58 -3.38 2.88
N VAL A 49 -0.80 -4.57 3.40
CA VAL A 49 -1.82 -5.51 2.91
C VAL A 49 -2.88 -5.70 3.98
N TYR A 50 -4.13 -5.66 3.56
CA TYR A 50 -5.30 -6.18 4.26
C TYR A 50 -5.86 -7.34 3.43
N GLN A 51 -5.96 -8.54 3.99
CA GLN A 51 -6.45 -9.71 3.26
C GLN A 51 -7.49 -10.49 4.05
N GLU A 52 -8.68 -10.60 3.51
CA GLU A 52 -9.77 -11.42 4.06
C GLU A 52 -9.68 -12.84 3.52
N THR A 53 -10.05 -13.82 4.35
CA THR A 53 -10.40 -15.17 3.90
C THR A 53 -11.88 -15.37 4.18
N LEU A 54 -12.64 -15.73 3.15
CA LEU A 54 -14.07 -15.95 3.21
C LEU A 54 -14.38 -17.44 3.20
N MET A 55 -15.34 -17.84 4.02
CA MET A 55 -15.96 -19.16 4.05
C MET A 55 -17.46 -18.95 4.17
N GLU A 56 -18.25 -19.48 3.24
CA GLU A 56 -19.72 -19.30 3.24
C GLU A 56 -20.19 -17.84 3.28
N SER A 57 -19.42 -16.95 2.63
CA SER A 57 -19.61 -15.49 2.62
C SER A 57 -19.29 -14.79 3.94
N GLU A 58 -18.82 -15.51 4.96
CA GLU A 58 -18.35 -14.95 6.22
C GLU A 58 -16.83 -14.77 6.23
N VAL A 59 -16.36 -13.67 6.83
CA VAL A 59 -14.93 -13.44 7.02
C VAL A 59 -14.45 -14.26 8.21
N VAL A 60 -13.69 -15.31 7.95
CA VAL A 60 -13.16 -16.23 8.97
C VAL A 60 -11.72 -15.92 9.39
N SER A 61 -11.01 -15.10 8.61
CA SER A 61 -9.67 -14.64 8.95
C SER A 61 -9.32 -13.34 8.23
N VAL A 62 -8.55 -12.49 8.92
CA VAL A 62 -7.94 -11.29 8.35
C VAL A 62 -6.44 -11.36 8.55
N MET A 63 -5.67 -11.17 7.47
CA MET A 63 -4.22 -11.08 7.50
C MET A 63 -3.79 -9.67 7.15
N ARG A 64 -2.96 -9.09 8.03
CA ARG A 64 -2.35 -7.77 7.87
C ARG A 64 -0.84 -7.96 7.78
N GLN A 65 -0.22 -7.41 6.74
CA GLN A 65 1.23 -7.56 6.54
C GLN A 65 1.86 -6.36 5.85
N CYS A 66 3.14 -6.19 6.15
CA CYS A 66 4.07 -5.31 5.45
C CYS A 66 4.68 -6.06 4.27
N VAL A 67 4.58 -5.50 3.06
CA VAL A 67 5.24 -6.07 1.87
C VAL A 67 6.20 -5.08 1.24
N GLY A 68 7.01 -5.61 0.32
CA GLY A 68 8.02 -4.87 -0.42
C GLY A 68 7.42 -3.91 -1.44
N GLN A 69 8.07 -3.81 -2.60
CA GLN A 69 7.76 -2.75 -3.55
C GLN A 69 6.60 -3.05 -4.51
N GLU A 70 6.16 -4.30 -4.51
CA GLU A 70 5.10 -4.77 -5.39
C GLU A 70 3.98 -5.32 -4.52
N CYS A 71 2.76 -4.88 -4.82
CA CYS A 71 1.54 -5.36 -4.18
C CYS A 71 0.40 -5.18 -5.16
N GLU A 72 -0.34 -6.26 -5.41
CA GLU A 72 -1.51 -6.27 -6.26
C GLU A 72 -2.74 -6.62 -5.44
N SER A 73 -3.75 -5.76 -5.51
CA SER A 73 -5.08 -6.03 -4.96
C SER A 73 -5.83 -7.00 -5.87
N TYR A 74 -6.56 -7.93 -5.29
CA TYR A 74 -7.40 -8.85 -6.04
C TYR A 74 -8.65 -9.23 -5.24
N GLU A 75 -9.69 -9.58 -5.97
CA GLU A 75 -10.89 -10.22 -5.43
C GLU A 75 -10.96 -11.63 -6.01
N ALA A 76 -10.80 -12.63 -5.15
CA ALA A 76 -10.79 -14.04 -5.54
C ALA A 76 -11.73 -14.83 -4.62
N ALA A 77 -12.95 -14.32 -4.45
CA ALA A 77 -14.05 -15.00 -3.78
C ALA A 77 -15.04 -15.53 -4.82
N ALA A 78 -15.33 -16.83 -4.79
CA ALA A 78 -16.33 -17.47 -5.65
C ALA A 78 -17.27 -18.32 -4.79
N GLY A 79 -18.59 -18.15 -4.96
CA GLY A 79 -19.59 -18.89 -4.19
C GLY A 79 -19.48 -18.70 -2.67
N GLY A 80 -18.96 -17.56 -2.20
CA GLY A 80 -18.76 -17.29 -0.77
C GLY A 80 -17.43 -17.80 -0.19
N TYR A 81 -16.57 -18.42 -0.99
CA TYR A 81 -15.28 -18.93 -0.55
C TYR A 81 -14.13 -18.25 -1.28
N GLY A 82 -13.06 -17.93 -0.56
CA GLY A 82 -11.83 -17.46 -1.19
C GLY A 82 -11.12 -16.39 -0.40
N LYS A 83 -10.40 -15.53 -1.11
CA LYS A 83 -9.58 -14.48 -0.49
C LYS A 83 -9.71 -13.17 -1.23
N ASN A 84 -9.76 -12.08 -0.48
CA ASN A 84 -9.76 -10.72 -1.02
C ASN A 84 -8.55 -10.00 -0.46
N ARG A 85 -7.67 -9.49 -1.33
CA ARG A 85 -6.47 -8.75 -0.94
C ARG A 85 -6.61 -7.30 -1.36
N ILE A 86 -6.31 -6.40 -0.44
CA ILE A 86 -6.24 -4.96 -0.67
C ILE A 86 -4.84 -4.47 -0.29
N CYS A 87 -4.21 -3.76 -1.22
CA CYS A 87 -2.92 -3.09 -1.05
C CYS A 87 -3.11 -1.58 -0.88
N CYS A 88 -2.44 -0.99 0.11
CA CYS A 88 -2.50 0.44 0.37
C CYS A 88 -1.13 1.01 0.77
N THR A 89 -0.94 2.32 0.62
CA THR A 89 0.39 2.97 0.67
C THR A 89 0.50 4.09 1.70
N THR A 90 -0.41 4.18 2.65
CA THR A 90 -0.38 5.16 3.74
C THR A 90 -0.13 4.46 5.08
N ASN A 91 0.36 5.20 6.08
CA ASN A 91 0.66 4.61 7.39
C ASN A 91 -0.59 3.97 8.00
N LEU A 92 -0.43 2.72 8.45
CA LEU A 92 -1.45 1.95 9.18
C LEU A 92 -2.79 1.86 8.43
N CYS A 93 -2.75 1.89 7.09
CA CYS A 93 -3.94 1.83 6.25
C CYS A 93 -4.61 0.46 6.26
N ASN A 94 -3.88 -0.61 6.57
CA ASN A 94 -4.39 -1.97 6.66
C ASN A 94 -5.07 -2.28 8.01
N GLU A 95 -5.62 -1.28 8.68
CA GLU A 95 -6.36 -1.46 9.94
C GLU A 95 -7.68 -2.22 9.69
N SER A 96 -8.48 -1.70 8.77
CA SER A 96 -9.76 -2.25 8.33
C SER A 96 -9.83 -2.28 6.80
N LYS A 97 -10.87 -2.93 6.26
CA LYS A 97 -11.14 -2.97 4.83
C LYS A 97 -11.39 -1.57 4.27
N GLU A 98 -12.20 -0.77 4.96
CA GLU A 98 -12.59 0.58 4.55
C GLU A 98 -11.37 1.50 4.47
N LYS A 99 -10.50 1.44 5.48
CA LYS A 99 -9.28 2.23 5.51
C LYS A 99 -8.30 1.78 4.42
N ALA A 100 -8.21 0.49 4.14
CA ALA A 100 -7.36 -0.05 3.09
C ALA A 100 -7.85 0.32 1.68
N LEU A 101 -9.17 0.44 1.49
CA LEU A 101 -9.78 0.91 0.24
C LEU A 101 -9.66 2.44 0.05
N GLY A 102 -9.21 3.18 1.07
CA GLY A 102 -9.16 4.64 1.01
C GLY A 102 -10.53 5.30 1.08
N THR A 103 -11.59 4.56 1.45
CA THR A 103 -12.87 5.15 1.84
C THR A 103 -12.70 5.77 3.22
N HIS A 104 -12.07 6.94 3.24
CA HIS A 104 -12.25 7.86 4.34
C HIS A 104 -13.73 8.25 4.31
N SER A 105 -14.45 8.04 5.41
CA SER A 105 -15.51 8.96 5.79
C SER A 105 -14.88 10.34 5.65
N VAL A 106 -15.29 11.12 4.66
CA VAL A 106 -14.89 12.52 4.53
C VAL A 106 -15.44 13.17 5.79
N GLU A 107 -14.60 13.31 6.81
CA GLU A 107 -14.84 14.28 7.85
C GLU A 107 -14.83 15.63 7.12
N GLU A 108 -16.04 16.15 6.93
CA GLU A 108 -16.33 17.45 6.37
C GLU A 108 -15.55 18.48 7.20
N GLN A 109 -14.34 18.85 6.75
CA GLN A 109 -13.66 20.03 7.26
C GLN A 109 -14.40 21.24 6.71
N THR A 110 -15.49 21.62 7.38
CA THR A 110 -16.07 22.96 7.31
C THR A 110 -15.06 23.92 7.93
N THR A 111 -14.09 24.38 7.13
CA THR A 111 -13.44 25.66 7.39
C THR A 111 -14.50 26.74 7.19
N GLU A 112 -15.04 27.26 8.30
CA GLU A 112 -15.76 28.53 8.32
C GLU A 112 -14.86 29.60 7.69
N LEU A 113 -15.29 30.13 6.55
CA LEU A 113 -14.79 31.41 6.04
C LEU A 113 -15.20 32.50 7.02
N SER A 114 -14.23 33.04 7.76
CA SER A 114 -14.40 34.35 8.41
C SER A 114 -14.27 35.44 7.34
N TYR A 115 -15.34 36.20 7.13
CA TYR A 115 -15.35 37.52 6.48
C TYR A 115 -15.69 38.58 7.53
#